data_AF-A0A072NV19-F1
#
_entry.id   AF-A0A072NV19-F1
#
_cell.length_a   1.000
_cell.length_b   1.000
_cell.length_c   1.000
_cell.angle_alpha   90.00
_cell.angle_beta   90.00
_cell.angle_gamma   90.00
#
_symmetry.space_group_name_H-M   'P 1'
#
loop_
_entity.id
_entity.type
_entity.pdbx_description
1 polymer ?
#
loop_
_entity_poly.entity_id
_entity_poly.type
_entity_poly.pdbx_seq_one_letter_code
_entity_poly.pdbx_strand_id
1 'polypeptide(L)'
;MHQWVGNLLTGAAAARCFTYLVLYLAPPTSTSPSRIPSEFVTSFCLMAAGIMLMASNRDTVDAMVEYDVNAMVAATVAMSMTAASMAWSMALVAVRQWAEKKEMQYKESVVPIRVR
;
A
#
# COMPACT_ATOMS: atom_id res chain seq x y z
N MET A 1 -20.49 6.16 11.32
CA MET A 1 -19.31 5.39 10.84
C MET A 1 -19.47 4.82 9.43
N HIS A 2 -20.66 4.36 9.01
CA HIS A 2 -20.88 3.75 7.69
C HIS A 2 -20.41 4.57 6.46
N GLN A 3 -20.49 5.90 6.52
CA GLN A 3 -20.14 6.76 5.37
C GLN A 3 -18.62 6.85 5.10
N TRP A 4 -17.79 6.74 6.15
CA TRP A 4 -16.33 6.80 6.04
C TRP A 4 -15.75 5.52 5.43
N VAL A 5 -16.33 4.37 5.79
CA VAL A 5 -16.00 3.06 5.20
C VAL A 5 -16.34 3.06 3.71
N GLY A 6 -17.52 3.57 3.34
CA GLY A 6 -17.96 3.66 1.94
C GLY A 6 -17.04 4.53 1.08
N ASN A 7 -16.55 5.65 1.61
CA ASN A 7 -15.60 6.52 0.90
C ASN A 7 -14.24 5.84 0.69
N LEU A 8 -13.73 5.09 1.66
CA LEU A 8 -12.50 4.32 1.51
C LEU A 8 -12.63 3.17 0.52
N LEU A 9 -13.76 2.46 0.52
CA LEU A 9 -14.00 1.39 -0.45
C LEU A 9 -14.14 1.94 -1.88
N THR A 10 -14.78 3.10 -2.03
CA THR A 10 -14.89 3.81 -3.31
C THR A 10 -13.52 4.30 -3.79
N GLY A 11 -12.68 4.81 -2.89
CA GLY A 11 -11.28 5.15 -3.19
C GLY A 11 -10.46 3.95 -3.67
N ALA A 12 -10.64 2.78 -3.06
CA ALA A 12 -9.97 1.53 -3.48
C ALA A 12 -10.46 1.06 -4.87
N ALA A 13 -11.76 1.14 -5.13
CA ALA A 13 -12.33 0.81 -6.44
C ALA A 13 -11.88 1.79 -7.54
N ALA A 14 -11.81 3.09 -7.22
CA ALA A 14 -11.28 4.11 -8.13
C ALA A 14 -9.79 3.90 -8.44
N ALA A 15 -8.98 3.52 -7.44
CA ALA A 15 -7.56 3.17 -7.65
C ALA A 15 -7.40 1.94 -8.55
N ARG A 16 -8.28 0.93 -8.43
CA ARG A 16 -8.35 -0.21 -9.36
C ARG A 16 -8.75 0.21 -10.78
N CYS A 17 -9.75 1.10 -10.91
CA CYS A 17 -10.15 1.65 -12.21
C CYS A 17 -9.00 2.43 -12.87
N PHE A 18 -8.28 3.24 -12.10
CA PHE A 18 -7.09 3.95 -12.57
C PHE A 18 -5.97 3.00 -13.00
N THR A 19 -5.77 1.89 -12.26
CA THR A 19 -4.80 0.85 -12.63
C THR A 19 -5.16 0.21 -13.99
N TYR A 20 -6.44 -0.07 -14.24
CA TYR A 20 -6.90 -0.56 -15.55
C TYR A 20 -6.75 0.49 -16.65
N LEU A 21 -7.04 1.76 -16.37
CA LEU A 21 -6.87 2.87 -17.33
C LEU A 21 -5.41 3.06 -17.74
N VAL A 22 -4.47 3.02 -16.78
CA VAL A 22 -3.03 3.13 -17.06
C VAL A 22 -2.53 1.92 -17.87
N LEU A 23 -3.03 0.72 -17.57
CA LEU A 23 -2.75 -0.49 -18.35
C LEU A 23 -3.29 -0.42 -19.79
N TYR A 24 -4.40 0.29 -20.00
CA TYR A 24 -5.01 0.47 -21.31
C TYR A 24 -4.30 1.55 -22.15
N LEU A 25 -3.81 2.63 -21.53
CA LEU A 25 -3.07 3.70 -22.21
C LEU A 25 -1.62 3.33 -22.53
N ALA A 26 -1.00 2.46 -21.73
CA ALA A 26 0.37 1.99 -21.94
C ALA A 26 0.42 0.45 -21.91
N PRO A 27 0.17 -0.24 -23.04
CA PRO A 27 0.32 -1.67 -23.09
C PRO A 27 1.79 -2.03 -22.79
N PRO A 28 2.04 -3.01 -21.89
CA PRO A 28 3.37 -3.30 -21.38
C PRO A 28 4.29 -3.85 -22.47
N THR A 29 5.26 -3.06 -22.92
CA THR A 29 6.30 -3.49 -23.87
C THR A 29 7.63 -3.87 -23.19
N SER A 30 7.68 -3.91 -21.85
CA SER A 30 8.89 -4.31 -21.12
C SER A 30 8.57 -5.03 -19.81
N THR A 31 9.17 -6.22 -19.65
CA THR A 31 9.14 -7.10 -18.47
C THR A 31 10.01 -6.55 -17.33
N SER A 32 9.98 -5.24 -17.07
CA SER A 32 10.64 -4.64 -15.92
C SER A 32 9.60 -4.27 -14.86
N PRO A 33 9.75 -4.69 -13.58
CA PRO A 33 8.76 -4.52 -12.53
C PRO A 33 8.78 -3.07 -12.01
N SER A 34 8.35 -2.12 -12.85
CA SER A 34 8.17 -0.71 -12.48
C SER A 34 6.69 -0.38 -12.24
N ARG A 35 5.93 -1.34 -11.70
CA ARG A 35 4.47 -1.25 -11.45
C ARG A 35 4.13 -0.90 -10.00
N ILE A 36 5.15 -0.52 -9.22
CA ILE A 36 5.10 -0.19 -7.79
C ILE A 36 4.16 0.97 -7.41
N PRO A 37 3.95 2.06 -8.19
CA PRO A 37 3.29 3.24 -7.64
C PRO A 37 1.76 3.10 -7.46
N SER A 38 1.04 2.51 -8.42
CA SER A 38 -0.43 2.40 -8.36
C SER A 38 -0.92 1.21 -7.52
N GLU A 39 -0.13 0.14 -7.43
CA GLU A 39 -0.44 -1.03 -6.61
C GLU A 39 -0.33 -0.74 -5.10
N PHE A 40 0.59 0.14 -4.71
CA PHE A 40 0.79 0.56 -3.32
C PHE A 40 -0.42 1.31 -2.76
N VAL A 41 -0.95 2.29 -3.51
CA VAL A 41 -2.11 3.10 -3.11
C VAL A 41 -3.37 2.23 -2.97
N THR A 42 -3.56 1.27 -3.87
CA THR A 42 -4.70 0.34 -3.82
C THR A 42 -4.64 -0.54 -2.57
N SER A 43 -3.45 -1.10 -2.27
CA SER A 43 -3.25 -1.96 -1.10
C SER A 43 -3.42 -1.20 0.21
N PHE A 44 -2.92 0.04 0.28
CA PHE A 44 -3.13 0.94 1.42
C PHE A 44 -4.61 1.20 1.68
N CYS A 45 -5.37 1.53 0.63
CA CYS A 45 -6.79 1.82 0.75
C CYS A 45 -7.61 0.60 1.20
N LEU A 46 -7.28 -0.60 0.71
CA LEU A 46 -7.93 -1.85 1.12
C LEU A 46 -7.63 -2.23 2.57
N MET A 47 -6.37 -2.09 3.01
CA MET A 47 -6.00 -2.37 4.40
C MET A 47 -6.69 -1.40 5.37
N ALA A 48 -6.69 -0.09 5.06
CA ALA A 48 -7.36 0.91 5.89
C ALA A 48 -8.88 0.67 5.96
N ALA A 49 -9.52 0.33 4.83
CA ALA A 49 -10.95 0.00 4.80
C ALA A 49 -11.27 -1.27 5.61
N GLY A 50 -10.41 -2.30 5.56
CA GLY A 50 -10.58 -3.54 6.33
C GLY A 50 -10.52 -3.32 7.85
N ILE A 51 -9.55 -2.54 8.32
CA ILE A 51 -9.43 -2.18 9.74
C ILE A 51 -10.65 -1.37 10.18
N MET A 52 -11.11 -0.41 9.36
CA MET A 52 -12.28 0.41 9.66
C MET A 52 -13.59 -0.40 9.67
N LEU A 53 -13.70 -1.46 8.86
CA LEU A 53 -14.84 -2.39 8.89
C LEU A 53 -14.88 -3.19 10.19
N MET A 54 -13.75 -3.76 10.62
CA MET A 54 -13.66 -4.47 11.90
C MET A 54 -13.94 -3.56 13.10
N ALA A 55 -13.49 -2.31 13.05
CA ALA A 55 -13.76 -1.30 14.07
C ALA A 55 -15.20 -0.74 14.08
N SER A 56 -16.07 -1.15 13.14
CA SER A 56 -17.47 -0.72 13.10
C SER A 56 -18.41 -1.58 13.95
N ASN A 57 -17.88 -2.48 14.80
CA ASN A 57 -18.70 -3.32 15.69
C ASN A 57 -19.36 -2.50 16.81
N ARG A 58 -20.46 -3.02 17.37
CA ARG A 58 -21.23 -2.39 18.45
C ARG A 58 -20.35 -2.02 19.64
N ASP A 59 -19.43 -2.88 20.04
CA ASP A 59 -18.53 -2.63 21.18
C ASP A 59 -17.62 -1.40 20.96
N THR A 60 -17.17 -1.16 19.74
CA THR A 60 -16.33 0.01 19.42
C THR A 60 -17.16 1.28 19.35
N VAL A 61 -18.39 1.20 18.84
CA VAL A 61 -19.32 2.33 18.82
C VAL A 61 -19.76 2.70 20.23
N ASP A 62 -20.02 1.71 21.08
CA ASP A 62 -20.41 1.91 22.49
C ASP A 62 -19.26 2.52 23.29
N ALA A 63 -18.04 2.01 23.10
CA ALA A 63 -16.83 2.61 23.67
C ALA A 63 -16.59 4.05 23.18
N MET A 64 -16.95 4.38 21.93
CA MET A 64 -16.87 5.77 21.44
C MET A 64 -17.88 6.68 22.11
N VAL A 65 -19.08 6.19 22.39
CA VAL A 65 -20.14 6.96 23.06
C VAL A 65 -19.79 7.17 24.54
N GLU A 66 -19.25 6.15 25.20
CA GLU A 66 -18.88 6.23 26.63
C GLU A 66 -17.66 7.13 26.88
N TYR A 67 -16.71 7.17 25.94
CA TYR A 67 -15.52 8.02 26.03
C TYR A 67 -15.61 9.35 25.27
N ASP A 68 -16.77 9.70 24.68
CA ASP A 68 -16.97 10.88 23.81
C ASP A 68 -15.92 11.00 22.68
N VAL A 69 -15.46 9.85 22.16
CA VAL A 69 -14.38 9.82 21.17
C VAL A 69 -14.94 10.06 19.78
N ASN A 70 -14.50 11.16 19.16
CA ASN A 70 -14.83 11.49 17.79
C ASN A 70 -14.40 10.40 16.81
N ALA A 71 -15.32 10.00 15.92
CA ALA A 71 -15.08 8.98 14.88
C ALA A 71 -13.86 9.29 13.98
N MET A 72 -13.49 10.56 13.85
CA MET A 72 -12.31 11.01 13.11
C MET A 72 -10.99 10.55 13.74
N VAL A 73 -10.94 10.43 15.07
CA VAL A 73 -9.75 9.95 15.79
C VAL A 73 -9.52 8.48 15.49
N ALA A 74 -10.56 7.64 15.56
CA ALA A 74 -10.43 6.22 15.21
C ALA A 74 -10.09 5.99 13.74
N ALA A 75 -10.63 6.83 12.83
CA ALA A 75 -10.22 6.79 11.42
C ALA A 75 -8.73 7.12 11.25
N THR A 76 -8.23 8.11 11.99
CA THR A 76 -6.82 8.51 11.97
C THR A 76 -5.91 7.41 12.53
N VAL A 77 -6.31 6.75 13.61
CA VAL A 77 -5.59 5.61 14.20
C VAL A 77 -5.57 4.41 13.25
N ALA A 78 -6.69 4.10 12.58
CA ALA A 78 -6.73 3.02 11.59
C ALA A 78 -5.80 3.30 10.39
N MET A 79 -5.78 4.54 9.90
CA MET A 79 -4.88 4.97 8.82
C MET A 79 -3.41 4.96 9.24
N SER A 80 -3.10 5.35 10.48
CA SER A 80 -1.72 5.35 10.98
C SER A 80 -1.18 3.93 11.19
N MET A 81 -2.01 3.00 11.70
CA MET A 81 -1.65 1.57 11.79
C MET A 81 -1.37 0.98 10.41
N THR A 82 -2.21 1.30 9.43
CA THR A 82 -2.03 0.87 8.03
C THR A 82 -0.71 1.41 7.44
N ALA A 83 -0.42 2.70 7.67
CA ALA A 83 0.80 3.34 7.20
C ALA A 83 2.06 2.73 7.86
N ALA A 84 2.00 2.42 9.15
CA ALA A 84 3.10 1.75 9.85
C ALA A 84 3.40 0.36 9.27
N SER A 85 2.36 -0.45 8.99
CA SER A 85 2.53 -1.75 8.33
C SER A 85 3.13 -1.61 6.93
N MET A 86 2.70 -0.64 6.13
CA MET A 86 3.25 -0.40 4.80
C MET A 86 4.70 0.10 4.84
N ALA A 87 5.04 0.97 5.78
CA ALA A 87 6.41 1.42 5.99
C ALA A 87 7.33 0.23 6.34
N TRP A 88 6.85 -0.71 7.16
CA TRP A 88 7.57 -1.93 7.49
C TRP A 88 7.80 -2.82 6.26
N SER A 89 6.77 -3.06 5.46
CA SER A 89 6.89 -3.84 4.21
C SER A 89 7.88 -3.19 3.23
N MET A 90 7.84 -1.86 3.07
CA MET A 90 8.78 -1.13 2.21
C MET A 90 10.22 -1.19 2.71
N ALA A 91 10.44 -1.13 4.03
CA ALA A 91 11.76 -1.28 4.61
C ALA A 91 12.37 -2.66 4.28
N LEU A 92 11.59 -3.73 4.39
CA LEU A 92 12.05 -5.09 4.07
C LEU A 92 12.41 -5.24 2.57
N VAL A 93 11.57 -4.69 1.68
CA VAL A 93 11.84 -4.71 0.23
C VAL A 93 13.06 -3.88 -0.11
N ALA A 94 13.23 -2.71 0.51
CA ALA A 94 14.40 -1.86 0.30
C ALA A 94 15.71 -2.55 0.72
N VAL A 95 15.70 -3.29 1.85
CA VAL A 95 16.86 -4.08 2.30
C VAL A 95 17.20 -5.19 1.31
N ARG A 96 16.20 -5.91 0.79
CA ARG A 96 16.40 -6.95 -0.24
C ARG A 96 17.00 -6.36 -1.52
N GLN A 97 16.43 -5.26 -2.01
CA GLN A 97 16.93 -4.56 -3.20
C GLN A 97 18.36 -4.04 -3.02
N TRP A 98 18.71 -3.58 -1.81
CA TRP A 98 20.07 -3.14 -1.51
C TRP A 98 21.06 -4.30 -1.54
N ALA A 99 20.69 -5.47 -1.03
CA ALA A 99 21.52 -6.67 -1.10
C ALA A 99 21.73 -7.14 -2.55
N GLU A 100 20.65 -7.23 -3.35
CA GLU A 100 20.73 -7.63 -4.76
C GLU A 100 21.61 -6.67 -5.59
N LYS A 101 21.51 -5.35 -5.34
CA LYS A 101 22.36 -4.34 -6.00
C LYS A 101 23.85 -4.58 -5.72
N LYS A 102 24.21 -4.96 -4.49
CA LYS A 102 25.60 -5.27 -4.15
C LYS A 102 26.10 -6.53 -4.84
N GLU A 103 25.26 -7.56 -4.98
CA GLU A 103 25.62 -8.79 -5.69
C GLU A 103 25.84 -8.55 -7.19
N MET A 104 25.01 -7.69 -7.82
CA MET A 104 25.21 -7.30 -9.21
C MET A 104 26.50 -6.50 -9.41
N GLN A 105 26.78 -5.52 -8.54
CA GLN A 105 28.03 -4.75 -8.57
C GLN A 105 29.28 -5.64 -8.40
N TYR A 106 29.20 -6.66 -7.52
CA TYR A 106 30.27 -7.63 -7.36
C TYR A 106 30.48 -8.49 -8.62
N LYS A 107 29.40 -9.00 -9.24
CA LYS A 107 29.50 -9.78 -10.49
C LYS A 107 30.12 -8.97 -11.63
N GLU A 108 29.79 -7.69 -11.75
CA GLU A 108 30.36 -6.78 -12.76
C GLU A 108 31.85 -6.52 -12.55
N SER A 109 32.31 -6.52 -11.29
CA SER A 109 33.72 -6.31 -10.94
C SER A 109 34.60 -7.56 -11.16
N VAL A 110 34.02 -8.77 -11.08
CA VAL A 110 34.76 -10.05 -11.16
C VAL A 110 34.78 -10.64 -12.57
N VAL A 111 33.76 -10.38 -13.38
CA VAL A 111 33.73 -10.76 -14.80
C VAL A 111 33.95 -9.51 -15.63
N PRO A 112 35.17 -9.20 -16.11
CA PRO A 112 35.32 -8.18 -17.14
C PRO A 112 34.60 -8.72 -18.37
N ILE A 113 33.36 -8.28 -18.58
CA ILE A 113 32.66 -8.56 -19.82
C ILE A 113 33.44 -7.83 -20.91
N ARG A 114 34.32 -8.57 -21.57
CA ARG A 114 34.91 -8.20 -22.85
C ARG A 114 33.80 -8.29 -23.89
N VAL A 115 32.94 -7.26 -23.94
CA VAL A 115 32.09 -7.01 -25.08
C VAL A 115 32.98 -6.38 -26.15
N ARG A 116 33.19 -7.12 -27.23
CA ARG A 116 33.69 -6.63 -28.51
C ARG A 116 32.50 -6.15 -29.34
#